data_AF-A0A1Z5YTZ4-F1
#
_entry.id   AF-A0A1Z5YTZ4-F1
#
_cell.length_a   1.000
_cell.length_b   1.000
_cell.length_c   1.000
_cell.angle_alpha   90.00
_cell.angle_beta   90.00
_cell.angle_gamma   90.00
#
_symmetry.space_group_name_H-M   'P 1'
#
loop_
_entity.id
_entity.type
_entity.pdbx_description
1 polymer ?
#
loop_
_entity_poly.entity_id
_entity_poly.type
_entity_poly.pdbx_seq_one_letter_code
_entity_poly.pdbx_strand_id
1 'polypeptide(L)'
;MNNTLIIRREPFPTNESDRPKLSLLLDVVYALVVSDPSLDLQENQQGNQYGTLIYKNHPDASVRKNCGTIFLCSEDGLKIVNPDRVMVLKAIDIAKKIRCHVVDDEGQFHTLDAEGNLIISRETESYVIGDKGKRYPVSSNGTLLDPTQMADYRLENHYSLIQKTEKAIPELAKNSEKKEPQGELIHGVGARKGAEFIETHNKKNKGESFKFYTWYQSFLTGFNFKFEKSPQHLLNYEVNDQILSEDMAFLYAHCSRYPEESFMKACLALRAMRMARR
;
A
#
# COMPACT_ATOMS: atom_id res chain seq x y z
N MET A 1 -21.24 14.91 -21.37
CA MET A 1 -21.32 13.86 -20.35
C MET A 1 -19.94 13.73 -19.73
N ASN A 2 -19.82 13.75 -18.40
CA ASN A 2 -18.52 13.61 -17.75
C ASN A 2 -18.18 12.12 -17.66
N ASN A 3 -17.30 11.62 -18.54
CA ASN A 3 -16.86 10.23 -18.48
C ASN A 3 -15.88 10.08 -17.31
N THR A 4 -16.10 9.09 -16.44
CA THR A 4 -15.25 8.85 -15.27
C THR A 4 -14.65 7.46 -15.35
N LEU A 5 -13.33 7.36 -15.17
CA LEU A 5 -12.66 6.08 -14.96
C LEU A 5 -12.22 5.94 -13.50
N ILE A 6 -12.34 4.73 -12.97
CA ILE A 6 -11.92 4.39 -11.62
C ILE A 6 -11.02 3.15 -11.67
N ILE A 7 -9.83 3.27 -11.08
CA ILE A 7 -8.92 2.16 -10.82
C ILE A 7 -9.24 1.61 -9.42
N ARG A 8 -9.78 0.39 -9.33
CA ARG A 8 -10.25 -0.18 -8.05
C ARG A 8 -10.00 -1.68 -7.91
N ARG A 9 -9.87 -2.13 -6.66
CA ARG A 9 -9.76 -3.56 -6.31
C ARG A 9 -11.10 -4.28 -6.45
N GLU A 10 -12.20 -3.55 -6.25
CA GLU A 10 -13.57 -4.07 -6.18
C GLU A 10 -14.43 -3.51 -7.30
N PRO A 11 -14.40 -4.12 -8.50
CA PRO A 11 -15.21 -3.66 -9.63
C PRO A 11 -16.69 -4.06 -9.51
N PHE A 12 -17.02 -5.02 -8.63
CA PHE A 12 -18.37 -5.51 -8.41
C PHE A 12 -18.93 -5.04 -7.05
N PRO A 13 -20.26 -4.95 -6.89
CA PRO A 13 -20.88 -4.84 -5.58
C PRO A 13 -20.32 -5.92 -4.64
N THR A 14 -20.08 -5.58 -3.38
CA THR A 14 -19.53 -6.52 -2.39
C THR A 14 -20.47 -6.61 -1.20
N ASN A 15 -20.78 -7.83 -0.79
CA ASN A 15 -21.40 -8.13 0.48
C ASN A 15 -20.32 -8.51 1.51
N GLU A 16 -20.03 -7.64 2.48
CA GLU A 16 -18.97 -7.87 3.49
C GLU A 16 -19.21 -9.12 4.36
N SER A 17 -20.46 -9.62 4.43
CA SER A 17 -20.76 -10.87 5.13
C SER A 17 -20.24 -12.13 4.41
N ASP A 18 -20.07 -12.06 3.08
CA ASP A 18 -19.58 -13.18 2.28
C ASP A 18 -18.06 -13.19 2.17
N ARG A 19 -17.44 -12.03 1.96
CA ARG A 19 -15.98 -11.87 2.02
C ARG A 19 -15.59 -10.45 2.45
N PRO A 20 -14.47 -10.28 3.16
CA PRO A 20 -13.92 -8.96 3.42
C PRO A 20 -13.57 -8.22 2.11
N LYS A 21 -13.98 -6.94 2.01
CA LYS A 21 -13.69 -6.05 0.89
C LYS A 21 -12.20 -5.73 0.80
N LEU A 22 -11.63 -5.81 -0.40
CA LEU A 22 -10.31 -5.32 -0.73
C LEU A 22 -10.36 -3.80 -0.91
N SER A 23 -9.42 -3.10 -0.28
CA SER A 23 -9.32 -1.64 -0.36
C SER A 23 -7.96 -1.26 -0.92
N LEU A 24 -7.93 -0.14 -1.65
CA LEU A 24 -6.67 0.41 -2.12
C LEU A 24 -6.05 1.24 -0.99
N LEU A 25 -5.15 0.62 -0.21
CA LEU A 25 -4.49 1.32 0.89
C LEU A 25 -3.51 2.37 0.37
N LEU A 26 -3.36 3.47 1.12
CA LEU A 26 -2.46 4.56 0.79
C LEU A 26 -1.00 4.11 0.60
N ASP A 27 -0.55 3.09 1.32
CA ASP A 27 0.80 2.51 1.20
C ASP A 27 1.07 1.96 -0.21
N VAL A 28 0.04 1.41 -0.86
CA VAL A 28 0.12 0.94 -2.26
C VAL A 28 0.28 2.12 -3.22
N VAL A 29 -0.40 3.24 -2.94
CA VAL A 29 -0.28 4.48 -3.73
C VAL A 29 1.12 5.09 -3.58
N TYR A 30 1.67 5.14 -2.36
CA TYR A 30 3.05 5.57 -2.16
C TYR A 30 4.06 4.65 -2.86
N ALA A 31 3.91 3.33 -2.74
CA ALA A 31 4.77 2.37 -3.42
C ALA A 31 4.70 2.52 -4.95
N LEU A 32 3.53 2.82 -5.49
CA LEU A 32 3.34 3.13 -6.91
C LEU A 32 4.12 4.39 -7.31
N VAL A 33 4.02 5.49 -6.56
CA VAL A 33 4.74 6.75 -6.85
C VAL A 33 6.25 6.55 -6.81
N VAL A 34 6.75 5.77 -5.84
CA VAL A 34 8.17 5.47 -5.72
C VAL A 34 8.68 4.61 -6.88
N SER A 35 7.89 3.63 -7.32
CA SER A 35 8.27 2.71 -8.41
C SER A 35 8.04 3.28 -9.81
N ASP A 36 7.20 4.30 -9.94
CA ASP A 36 6.87 4.92 -11.21
C ASP A 36 7.29 6.40 -11.24
N PRO A 37 8.46 6.72 -11.81
CA PRO A 37 9.00 8.08 -11.81
C PRO A 37 8.16 9.07 -12.62
N SER A 38 7.22 8.58 -13.44
CA SER A 38 6.27 9.44 -14.17
C SER A 38 5.14 9.97 -13.31
N LEU A 39 5.00 9.45 -12.09
CA LEU A 39 3.99 9.85 -11.12
C LEU A 39 4.57 10.75 -10.05
N ASP A 40 3.69 11.54 -9.43
CA ASP A 40 3.97 12.35 -8.25
C ASP A 40 2.73 12.36 -7.36
N LEU A 41 2.90 12.59 -6.06
CA LEU A 41 1.78 12.64 -5.12
C LEU A 41 1.75 14.00 -4.43
N GLN A 42 0.64 14.69 -4.59
CA GLN A 42 0.35 15.91 -3.86
C GLN A 42 -0.61 15.58 -2.71
N GLU A 43 -0.10 15.59 -1.48
CA GLU A 43 -0.92 15.37 -0.29
C GLU A 43 -1.95 16.50 -0.10
N ASN A 44 -3.16 16.14 0.37
CA ASN A 44 -4.20 17.13 0.64
C ASN A 44 -3.94 17.82 1.99
N GLN A 45 -3.87 19.15 2.00
CA GLN A 45 -3.65 19.95 3.21
C GLN A 45 -4.83 19.91 4.20
N GLN A 46 -6.00 19.39 3.78
CA GLN A 46 -7.24 19.39 4.57
C GLN A 46 -7.54 18.07 5.31
N GLY A 47 -6.62 17.10 5.33
CA GLY A 47 -6.73 15.93 6.23
C GLY A 47 -7.62 14.77 5.76
N ASN A 48 -8.20 14.83 4.55
CA ASN A 48 -8.73 13.63 3.90
C ASN A 48 -7.54 12.81 3.37
N GLN A 49 -7.37 11.60 3.90
CA GLN A 49 -6.14 10.79 3.91
C GLN A 49 -5.53 10.43 2.54
N TYR A 50 -6.23 10.68 1.44
CA TYR A 50 -5.81 10.30 0.10
C TYR A 50 -5.58 11.57 -0.71
N GLY A 51 -4.31 11.82 -1.06
CA GLY A 51 -3.90 12.98 -1.85
C GLY A 51 -4.29 12.89 -3.32
N THR A 52 -3.59 13.64 -4.15
CA THR A 52 -3.79 13.72 -5.60
C THR A 52 -2.57 13.13 -6.30
N LEU A 53 -2.76 12.07 -7.08
CA LEU A 53 -1.69 11.50 -7.91
C LEU A 53 -1.63 12.27 -9.23
N ILE A 54 -0.43 12.65 -9.67
CA ILE A 54 -0.20 13.49 -10.85
C ILE A 54 0.68 12.72 -11.84
N TYR A 55 0.22 12.59 -13.09
CA TYR A 55 1.04 12.07 -14.18
C TYR A 55 1.82 13.20 -14.88
N LYS A 56 3.13 13.24 -14.65
CA LYS A 56 4.03 14.32 -15.12
C LYS A 56 4.31 14.27 -16.62
N ASN A 57 4.25 13.07 -17.22
CA ASN A 57 4.79 12.81 -18.55
C ASN A 57 3.73 12.71 -19.65
N HIS A 58 2.51 13.21 -19.41
CA HIS A 58 1.51 13.33 -20.46
C HIS A 58 2.10 14.09 -21.66
N PRO A 59 1.95 13.67 -22.93
CA PRO A 59 2.63 14.31 -24.06
C PRO A 59 2.09 15.72 -24.36
N ASP A 60 0.79 15.94 -24.21
CA ASP A 60 0.16 17.25 -24.42
C ASP A 60 0.38 18.20 -23.23
N ALA A 61 1.04 19.32 -23.48
CA ALA A 61 1.35 20.35 -22.48
C ALA A 61 0.13 21.12 -21.99
N SER A 62 -0.90 21.25 -22.83
CA SER A 62 -2.16 21.92 -22.46
C SER A 62 -2.92 21.12 -21.40
N VAL A 63 -2.96 19.79 -21.58
CA VAL A 63 -3.54 18.85 -20.61
C VAL A 63 -2.80 18.90 -19.27
N ARG A 64 -1.46 18.94 -19.30
CA ARG A 64 -0.63 19.10 -18.08
C ARG A 64 -0.93 20.38 -17.30
N LYS A 65 -1.16 21.50 -18.00
CA LYS A 65 -1.43 22.81 -17.36
C LYS A 65 -2.83 22.93 -16.79
N ASN A 66 -3.80 22.21 -17.36
CA ASN A 66 -5.22 22.29 -17.00
C ASN A 66 -5.67 21.19 -16.04
N CYS A 67 -4.75 20.60 -15.27
CA CYS A 67 -5.07 19.53 -14.30
C CYS A 67 -5.67 18.25 -14.93
N GLY A 68 -5.53 18.04 -16.24
CA GLY A 68 -6.06 16.87 -16.95
C GLY A 68 -5.26 15.58 -16.73
N THR A 69 -4.22 15.63 -15.90
CA THR A 69 -3.29 14.51 -15.63
C THR A 69 -3.43 13.96 -14.21
N ILE A 70 -4.56 14.22 -13.56
CA ILE A 70 -4.79 13.96 -12.14
C ILE A 70 -5.59 12.67 -11.94
N PHE A 71 -5.18 11.89 -10.92
CA PHE A 71 -5.99 10.86 -10.31
C PHE A 71 -6.32 11.29 -8.88
N LEU A 72 -7.61 11.40 -8.59
CA LEU A 72 -8.11 11.65 -7.24
C LEU A 72 -8.07 10.34 -6.47
N CYS A 73 -7.27 10.28 -5.42
CA CYS A 73 -7.14 9.08 -4.61
C CYS A 73 -8.26 9.01 -3.57
N SER A 74 -8.82 7.82 -3.36
CA SER A 74 -9.71 7.49 -2.25
C SER A 74 -9.54 6.03 -1.84
N GLU A 75 -10.18 5.61 -0.75
CA GLU A 75 -10.21 4.20 -0.31
C GLU A 75 -10.80 3.26 -1.38
N ASP A 76 -11.77 3.77 -2.15
CA ASP A 76 -12.45 3.03 -3.21
C ASP A 76 -11.62 2.93 -4.50
N GLY A 77 -10.56 3.74 -4.65
CA GLY A 77 -9.67 3.66 -5.80
C GLY A 77 -9.10 5.01 -6.26
N LEU A 78 -8.54 4.99 -7.46
CA LEU A 78 -8.01 6.18 -8.13
C LEU A 78 -8.98 6.63 -9.22
N LYS A 79 -9.59 7.80 -9.05
CA LYS A 79 -10.60 8.35 -9.96
C LYS A 79 -10.00 9.35 -10.93
N ILE A 80 -10.40 9.27 -12.19
CA ILE A 80 -10.03 10.18 -13.28
C ILE A 80 -11.31 10.71 -13.92
N VAL A 81 -11.36 12.01 -14.20
CA VAL A 81 -12.51 12.66 -14.83
C VAL A 81 -12.12 13.13 -16.22
N ASN A 82 -12.96 12.81 -17.21
CA ASN A 82 -12.76 13.11 -18.63
C ASN A 82 -11.37 12.68 -19.15
N PRO A 83 -10.95 11.41 -18.94
CA PRO A 83 -9.65 10.95 -19.40
C PRO A 83 -9.57 10.93 -20.92
N ASP A 84 -8.48 11.45 -21.46
CA ASP A 84 -8.12 11.19 -22.86
C ASP A 84 -7.51 9.79 -23.01
N ARG A 85 -7.22 9.38 -24.25
CA ARG A 85 -6.67 8.05 -24.54
C ARG A 85 -5.36 7.79 -23.78
N VAL A 86 -4.50 8.79 -23.62
CA VAL A 86 -3.21 8.62 -22.92
C VAL A 86 -3.45 8.35 -21.44
N MET A 87 -4.39 9.07 -20.83
CA MET A 87 -4.79 8.85 -19.44
C MET A 87 -5.44 7.47 -19.25
N VAL A 88 -6.25 6.98 -20.19
CA VAL A 88 -6.80 5.60 -20.12
C VAL A 88 -5.67 4.58 -20.14
N LEU A 89 -4.71 4.70 -21.07
CA LEU A 89 -3.58 3.79 -21.14
C LEU A 89 -2.72 3.83 -19.87
N LYS A 90 -2.52 5.03 -19.31
CA LYS A 90 -1.79 5.19 -18.05
C LYS A 90 -2.56 4.58 -16.87
N ALA A 91 -3.88 4.69 -16.85
CA ALA A 91 -4.72 4.05 -15.84
C ALA A 91 -4.59 2.52 -15.88
N ILE A 92 -4.55 1.92 -17.08
CA ILE A 92 -4.36 0.48 -17.24
C ILE A 92 -2.96 0.04 -16.78
N ASP A 93 -1.90 0.80 -17.10
CA ASP A 93 -0.55 0.56 -16.60
C ASP A 93 -0.49 0.60 -15.06
N ILE A 94 -1.07 1.63 -14.46
CA ILE A 94 -1.18 1.76 -13.00
C ILE A 94 -1.93 0.55 -12.42
N ALA A 95 -3.12 0.24 -12.96
CA ALA A 95 -3.95 -0.85 -12.48
C ALA A 95 -3.21 -2.20 -12.52
N LYS A 96 -2.41 -2.46 -13.56
CA LYS A 96 -1.57 -3.67 -13.64
C LYS A 96 -0.52 -3.72 -12.52
N LYS A 97 0.12 -2.59 -12.19
CA LYS A 97 1.14 -2.48 -11.13
C LYS A 97 0.55 -2.69 -9.74
N ILE A 98 -0.64 -2.15 -9.48
CA ILE A 98 -1.32 -2.23 -8.17
C ILE A 98 -2.40 -3.32 -8.09
N ARG A 99 -2.47 -4.20 -9.10
CA ARG A 99 -3.40 -5.33 -9.16
C ARG A 99 -4.89 -4.92 -9.05
N CYS A 100 -5.27 -3.85 -9.73
CA CYS A 100 -6.63 -3.34 -9.78
C CYS A 100 -7.28 -3.55 -11.16
N HIS A 101 -8.58 -3.28 -11.23
CA HIS A 101 -9.35 -3.16 -12.46
C HIS A 101 -9.52 -1.68 -12.83
N VAL A 102 -9.65 -1.38 -14.12
CA VAL A 102 -10.07 -0.07 -14.61
C VAL A 102 -11.50 -0.18 -15.11
N VAL A 103 -12.41 0.57 -14.50
CA VAL A 103 -13.84 0.51 -14.80
C VAL A 103 -14.40 1.91 -14.97
N ASP A 104 -15.29 2.10 -15.94
CA ASP A 104 -16.04 3.36 -16.09
C ASP A 104 -17.33 3.42 -15.25
N ASP A 105 -18.03 4.54 -15.35
CA ASP A 105 -19.32 4.78 -14.70
C ASP A 105 -20.47 3.92 -15.25
N GLU A 106 -20.33 3.38 -16.45
CA GLU A 106 -21.25 2.40 -17.03
C GLU A 106 -20.93 0.95 -16.63
N GLY A 107 -19.87 0.72 -15.83
CA GLY A 107 -19.45 -0.60 -15.39
C GLY A 107 -18.67 -1.39 -16.45
N GLN A 108 -18.19 -0.75 -17.52
CA GLN A 108 -17.37 -1.40 -18.53
C GLN A 108 -15.91 -1.43 -18.07
N PHE A 109 -15.25 -2.55 -18.33
CA PHE A 109 -13.85 -2.78 -18.05
C PHE A 109 -12.98 -2.30 -19.21
N HIS A 110 -11.90 -1.63 -18.87
CA HIS A 110 -10.91 -1.12 -19.82
C HIS A 110 -9.62 -1.95 -19.67
N THR A 111 -9.26 -2.70 -20.71
CA THR A 111 -8.09 -3.58 -20.72
C THR A 111 -7.31 -3.41 -22.02
N LEU A 112 -6.13 -4.05 -22.10
CA LEU A 112 -5.37 -4.14 -23.34
C LEU A 112 -5.33 -5.60 -23.78
N ASP A 113 -5.52 -5.84 -25.08
CA ASP A 113 -5.27 -7.15 -25.70
C ASP A 113 -3.77 -7.48 -25.76
N ALA A 114 -3.43 -8.63 -26.34
CA ALA A 114 -2.05 -9.08 -26.49
C ALA A 114 -1.24 -8.15 -27.41
N GLU A 115 -1.91 -7.50 -28.35
CA GLU A 115 -1.36 -6.57 -29.34
C GLU A 115 -1.24 -5.13 -28.81
N GLY A 116 -1.78 -4.84 -27.62
CA GLY A 116 -1.76 -3.52 -26.98
C GLY A 116 -2.88 -2.58 -27.43
N ASN A 117 -3.94 -3.09 -28.06
CA ASN A 117 -5.14 -2.31 -28.37
C ASN A 117 -6.07 -2.24 -27.16
N LEU A 118 -6.75 -1.11 -27.03
CA LEU A 118 -7.75 -0.89 -25.99
C LEU A 118 -9.00 -1.73 -26.27
N ILE A 119 -9.32 -2.63 -25.34
CA ILE A 119 -10.59 -3.34 -25.31
C ILE A 119 -11.45 -2.69 -24.22
N ILE A 120 -12.69 -2.37 -24.59
CA ILE A 120 -13.73 -1.96 -23.65
C ILE A 120 -14.82 -3.02 -23.71
N SER A 121 -15.09 -3.67 -22.58
CA SER A 121 -16.07 -4.75 -22.52
C SER A 121 -16.84 -4.70 -21.20
N ARG A 122 -18.04 -5.29 -21.16
CA ARG A 122 -18.74 -5.49 -19.88
C ARG A 122 -18.32 -6.77 -19.14
N GLU A 123 -17.42 -7.55 -19.75
CA GLU A 123 -16.88 -8.89 -19.45
C GLU A 123 -17.71 -9.90 -18.63
N THR A 124 -17.58 -11.17 -19.03
CA THR A 124 -18.41 -12.33 -18.69
C THR A 124 -17.87 -13.20 -17.54
N GLU A 125 -16.66 -12.93 -17.05
CA GLU A 125 -16.03 -13.67 -15.94
C GLU A 125 -15.70 -12.71 -14.79
N SER A 126 -16.58 -12.63 -13.79
CA SER A 126 -16.38 -11.77 -12.63
C SER A 126 -15.30 -12.36 -11.72
N TYR A 127 -14.18 -11.65 -11.52
CA TYR A 127 -13.14 -12.02 -10.55
C TYR A 127 -12.54 -10.80 -9.87
N VAL A 128 -11.95 -11.01 -8.70
CA VAL A 128 -11.08 -10.03 -8.03
C VAL A 128 -9.63 -10.53 -8.04
N ILE A 129 -8.68 -9.60 -7.98
CA ILE A 129 -7.24 -9.92 -8.02
C ILE A 129 -6.68 -9.83 -6.61
N GLY A 130 -5.90 -10.81 -6.18
CA GLY A 130 -5.19 -10.85 -4.90
C GLY A 130 -3.98 -9.90 -4.85
N ASP A 131 -3.41 -9.64 -3.67
CA ASP A 131 -2.21 -8.77 -3.57
C ASP A 131 -1.02 -9.33 -4.34
N LYS A 132 -0.88 -10.67 -4.42
CA LYS A 132 0.18 -11.35 -5.19
C LYS A 132 -0.27 -11.70 -6.60
N GLY A 133 -1.46 -11.26 -7.01
CA GLY A 133 -1.98 -11.40 -8.37
C GLY A 133 -2.87 -12.63 -8.60
N LYS A 134 -3.16 -13.44 -7.57
CA LYS A 134 -4.08 -14.59 -7.72
C LYS A 134 -5.49 -14.12 -8.06
N ARG A 135 -6.13 -14.73 -9.04
CA ARG A 135 -7.51 -14.38 -9.42
C ARG A 135 -8.51 -15.23 -8.63
N TYR A 136 -9.49 -14.58 -8.03
CA TYR A 136 -10.59 -15.21 -7.30
C TYR A 136 -11.88 -14.97 -8.06
N PRO A 137 -12.46 -16.00 -8.69
CA PRO A 137 -13.76 -15.90 -9.32
C PRO A 137 -14.84 -15.51 -8.29
N VAL A 138 -15.68 -14.54 -8.67
CA VAL A 138 -16.79 -14.03 -7.86
C VAL A 138 -18.09 -14.06 -8.66
N SER A 139 -19.22 -14.04 -7.95
CA SER A 139 -20.53 -13.80 -8.55
C SER A 139 -20.73 -12.32 -8.90
N SER A 140 -21.83 -11.99 -9.57
CA SER A 140 -22.24 -10.60 -9.85
C SER A 140 -22.39 -9.73 -8.59
N ASN A 141 -22.59 -10.37 -7.42
CA ASN A 141 -22.73 -9.71 -6.13
C ASN A 141 -21.41 -9.73 -5.32
N GLY A 142 -20.31 -10.14 -5.96
CA GLY A 142 -18.98 -10.13 -5.38
C GLY A 142 -18.69 -11.31 -4.45
N THR A 143 -19.58 -12.28 -4.27
CA THR A 143 -19.35 -13.48 -3.45
C THR A 143 -18.34 -14.42 -4.14
N LEU A 144 -17.39 -15.03 -3.41
CA LEU A 144 -16.49 -16.04 -4.01
C LEU A 144 -17.30 -17.21 -4.59
N LEU A 145 -17.00 -17.63 -5.82
CA LEU A 145 -17.66 -18.80 -6.42
C LEU A 145 -17.26 -20.11 -5.73
N ASP A 146 -16.05 -20.18 -5.18
CA ASP A 146 -15.56 -21.30 -4.39
C ASP A 146 -15.33 -20.87 -2.93
N PRO A 147 -16.25 -21.18 -2.01
CA PRO A 147 -16.14 -20.82 -0.59
C PRO A 147 -14.91 -21.42 0.11
N THR A 148 -14.37 -22.54 -0.40
CA THR A 148 -13.19 -23.19 0.20
C THR A 148 -11.92 -22.33 0.08
N GLN A 149 -11.91 -21.38 -0.87
CA GLN A 149 -10.80 -20.46 -1.08
C GLN A 149 -10.74 -19.33 -0.04
N MET A 150 -11.70 -19.20 0.89
CA MET A 150 -11.76 -18.10 1.84
C MET A 150 -10.50 -17.95 2.70
N ALA A 151 -9.93 -19.07 3.18
CA ALA A 151 -8.71 -19.04 4.00
C ALA A 151 -7.51 -18.53 3.19
N ASP A 152 -7.36 -19.04 1.98
CA ASP A 152 -6.33 -18.62 1.04
C ASP A 152 -6.51 -17.16 0.61
N TYR A 153 -7.75 -16.73 0.32
CA TYR A 153 -8.10 -15.35 0.02
C TYR A 153 -7.66 -14.38 1.13
N ARG A 154 -7.86 -14.74 2.41
CA ARG A 154 -7.41 -13.90 3.53
C ARG A 154 -5.89 -13.82 3.65
N LEU A 155 -5.19 -14.92 3.37
CA LEU A 155 -3.73 -14.96 3.41
C LEU A 155 -3.08 -14.20 2.24
N GLU A 156 -3.69 -14.30 1.06
CA GLU A 156 -3.26 -13.61 -0.15
C GLU A 156 -3.43 -12.09 -0.04
N ASN A 157 -4.48 -11.62 0.64
CA ASN A 157 -4.89 -10.21 0.66
C ASN A 157 -4.51 -9.45 1.94
N HIS A 158 -3.42 -9.83 2.59
CA HIS A 158 -3.01 -9.24 3.86
C HIS A 158 -2.84 -7.71 3.82
N TYR A 159 -2.46 -7.13 2.67
CA TYR A 159 -2.20 -5.70 2.48
C TYR A 159 -3.39 -4.93 1.89
N SER A 160 -4.41 -5.61 1.36
CA SER A 160 -5.63 -4.96 0.85
C SER A 160 -6.80 -5.04 1.81
N LEU A 161 -6.78 -5.93 2.79
CA LEU A 161 -7.79 -5.96 3.83
C LEU A 161 -7.55 -4.83 4.80
N ILE A 162 -8.46 -3.86 4.85
CA ILE A 162 -8.53 -2.90 5.96
C ILE A 162 -8.68 -3.76 7.21
N GLN A 163 -7.60 -3.88 7.99
CA GLN A 163 -7.74 -4.23 9.38
C GLN A 163 -8.59 -3.09 9.94
N LYS A 164 -9.92 -3.28 10.04
CA LYS A 164 -10.72 -2.53 10.99
C LYS A 164 -10.00 -2.83 12.30
N THR A 165 -9.15 -1.90 12.71
CA THR A 165 -8.40 -1.98 13.95
C THR A 165 -9.45 -2.03 15.03
N GLU A 166 -9.84 -3.23 15.43
CA GLU A 166 -10.51 -3.54 16.68
C GLU A 166 -10.68 -5.06 16.81
N LYS A 167 -10.09 -5.61 17.87
CA LYS A 167 -10.43 -6.91 18.49
C LYS A 167 -9.84 -8.21 17.92
N ALA A 168 -8.60 -8.20 17.44
CA ALA A 168 -7.82 -9.44 17.26
C ALA A 168 -6.48 -9.48 18.04
N ILE A 169 -6.40 -8.72 19.15
CA ILE A 169 -5.45 -8.99 20.24
C ILE A 169 -6.15 -9.14 21.61
N PRO A 170 -7.21 -9.98 21.81
CA PRO A 170 -7.67 -10.27 23.17
C PRO A 170 -6.91 -11.42 23.84
N GLU A 171 -6.31 -12.35 23.09
CA GLU A 171 -5.75 -13.57 23.71
C GLU A 171 -4.31 -13.45 24.19
N LEU A 172 -3.54 -12.51 23.65
CA LEU A 172 -2.22 -12.16 24.21
C LEU A 172 -2.32 -11.10 25.33
N ALA A 173 -3.43 -10.35 25.41
CA ALA A 173 -3.63 -9.30 26.42
C ALA A 173 -4.33 -9.80 27.70
N LYS A 174 -5.04 -10.93 27.66
CA LYS A 174 -5.76 -11.47 28.83
C LYS A 174 -4.88 -12.16 29.88
N ASN A 175 -3.60 -12.40 29.59
CA ASN A 175 -2.64 -12.91 30.59
C ASN A 175 -1.82 -11.80 31.27
N SER A 176 -2.08 -10.53 30.95
CA SER A 176 -1.34 -9.38 31.49
C SER A 176 -2.16 -8.50 32.44
N GLU A 177 -3.24 -9.01 33.05
CA GLU A 177 -3.80 -8.44 34.29
C GLU A 177 -3.04 -8.96 35.54
N LYS A 178 -1.71 -8.99 35.45
CA LYS A 178 -0.85 -9.08 36.63
C LYS A 178 0.01 -7.84 36.63
N LYS A 179 -0.27 -6.96 37.61
CA LYS A 179 0.49 -5.78 38.04
C LYS A 179 1.63 -5.45 37.10
N GLU A 180 1.50 -4.36 36.34
CA GLU A 180 2.62 -3.77 35.60
C GLU A 180 3.88 -3.84 36.47
N PRO A 181 4.84 -4.72 36.15
CA PRO A 181 6.17 -4.53 36.67
C PRO A 181 6.58 -3.17 36.13
N GLN A 182 7.17 -2.31 36.97
CA GLN A 182 7.96 -1.18 36.49
C GLN A 182 9.12 -1.76 35.67
N GLY A 183 8.84 -2.17 34.43
CA GLY A 183 9.77 -2.76 33.50
C GLY A 183 10.68 -1.64 33.02
N GLU A 184 11.98 -1.95 32.96
CA GLU A 184 13.01 -1.03 32.53
C GLU A 184 12.56 -0.24 31.29
N LEU A 185 12.50 1.10 31.44
CA LEU A 185 12.17 1.99 30.34
C LEU A 185 13.24 1.81 29.26
N ILE A 186 12.86 1.23 28.13
CA ILE A 186 13.75 1.15 26.97
C ILE A 186 13.92 2.57 26.45
N HIS A 187 15.07 3.17 26.71
CA HIS A 187 15.46 4.47 26.18
C HIS A 187 16.19 4.30 24.85
N GLY A 188 15.95 5.19 23.88
CA GLY A 188 16.68 5.20 22.61
C GLY A 188 15.82 5.59 21.41
N VAL A 189 16.46 5.70 20.24
CA VAL A 189 15.81 6.17 19.00
C VAL A 189 14.62 5.29 18.59
N GLY A 190 14.70 3.97 18.78
CA GLY A 190 13.58 3.07 18.49
C GLY A 190 12.38 3.21 19.43
N ALA A 191 12.56 3.76 20.62
CA ALA A 191 11.46 4.01 21.57
C ALA A 191 10.76 5.36 21.34
N ARG A 192 11.36 6.24 20.52
CA ARG A 192 10.76 7.51 20.10
C ARG A 192 9.54 7.29 19.22
N LYS A 193 8.65 8.28 19.19
CA LYS A 193 7.43 8.23 18.38
C LYS A 193 7.75 8.31 16.89
N GLY A 194 6.92 7.69 16.06
CA GLY A 194 6.99 7.81 14.60
C GLY A 194 6.94 9.27 14.15
N ALA A 195 6.17 10.12 14.84
CA ALA A 195 6.10 11.56 14.63
C ALA A 195 7.49 12.25 14.62
N GLU A 196 8.39 11.84 15.51
CA GLU A 196 9.74 12.41 15.59
C GLU A 196 10.58 12.05 14.37
N PHE A 197 10.44 10.83 13.84
CA PHE A 197 11.10 10.44 12.60
C PHE A 197 10.60 11.27 11.42
N ILE A 198 9.28 11.42 11.27
CA ILE A 198 8.64 12.23 10.21
C ILE A 198 9.18 13.66 10.23
N GLU A 199 9.22 14.27 11.42
CA GLU A 199 9.69 15.64 11.58
C GLU A 199 11.14 15.81 11.10
N THR A 200 12.02 14.88 11.47
CA THR A 200 13.42 14.92 11.03
C THR A 200 13.56 14.72 9.51
N HIS A 201 12.76 13.82 8.95
CA HIS A 201 12.74 13.50 7.53
C HIS A 201 12.26 14.69 6.68
N ASN A 202 11.18 15.34 7.12
CA ASN A 202 10.58 16.47 6.42
C ASN A 202 11.43 17.75 6.49
N LYS A 203 12.19 17.94 7.57
CA LYS A 203 13.19 19.02 7.66
C LYS A 203 14.37 18.83 6.70
N LYS A 204 14.39 17.76 5.89
CA LYS A 204 15.54 17.33 5.08
C LYS A 204 16.84 17.26 5.89
N ASN A 205 16.71 17.04 7.20
CA ASN A 205 17.86 16.91 8.08
C ASN A 205 18.41 15.49 7.94
N LYS A 206 19.12 15.27 6.81
CA LYS A 206 19.65 13.96 6.43
C LYS A 206 20.43 13.32 7.55
N GLY A 207 21.15 14.10 8.37
CA GLY A 207 21.90 13.58 9.52
C GLY A 207 21.01 12.97 10.61
N GLU A 208 19.89 13.60 10.96
CA GLU A 208 18.98 13.09 11.99
C GLU A 208 18.14 11.91 11.50
N SER A 209 17.62 11.96 10.26
CA SER A 209 16.87 10.83 9.69
C SER A 209 17.76 9.60 9.49
N PHE A 210 19.06 9.80 9.22
CA PHE A 210 20.03 8.72 9.13
C PHE A 210 20.30 8.06 10.49
N LYS A 211 20.11 8.76 11.63
CA LYS A 211 20.21 8.14 12.96
C LYS A 211 19.10 7.11 13.19
N PHE A 212 17.89 7.40 12.74
CA PHE A 212 16.77 6.44 12.77
C PHE A 212 17.07 5.21 11.91
N TYR A 213 17.61 5.39 10.71
CA TYR A 213 17.99 4.27 9.85
C TYR A 213 19.18 3.47 10.41
N THR A 214 20.17 4.14 10.98
CA THR A 214 21.31 3.48 11.66
C THR A 214 20.84 2.66 12.86
N TRP A 215 19.84 3.16 13.60
CA TRP A 215 19.19 2.40 14.66
C TRP A 215 18.49 1.15 14.13
N TYR A 216 17.77 1.25 13.00
CA TYR A 216 17.16 0.09 12.34
C TYR A 216 18.20 -0.98 11.94
N GLN A 217 19.32 -0.58 11.34
CA GLN A 217 20.41 -1.50 10.99
C GLN A 217 21.01 -2.19 12.23
N SER A 218 21.14 -1.45 13.34
CA SER A 218 21.60 -1.99 14.62
C SER A 218 20.57 -2.97 15.22
N PHE A 219 19.28 -2.65 15.10
CA PHE A 219 18.18 -3.53 15.49
C PHE A 219 18.18 -4.84 14.71
N LEU A 220 18.36 -4.80 13.38
CA LEU A 220 18.52 -6.00 12.55
C LEU A 220 19.73 -6.84 12.97
N THR A 221 20.86 -6.19 13.27
CA THR A 221 22.07 -6.87 13.73
C THR A 221 21.82 -7.62 15.04
N GLY A 222 21.21 -6.98 16.04
CA GLY A 222 20.84 -7.61 17.30
C GLY A 222 19.81 -8.75 17.12
N PHE A 223 18.86 -8.57 16.20
CA PHE A 223 17.89 -9.62 15.85
C PHE A 223 18.62 -10.83 15.23
N ASN A 224 19.50 -10.61 14.26
CA ASN A 224 20.26 -11.68 13.61
C ASN A 224 21.15 -12.42 14.60
N PHE A 225 21.80 -11.72 15.52
CA PHE A 225 22.60 -12.33 16.58
C PHE A 225 21.74 -13.24 17.48
N LYS A 226 20.56 -12.75 17.91
CA LYS A 226 19.64 -13.55 18.74
C LYS A 226 19.17 -14.82 18.04
N PHE A 227 19.00 -14.78 16.72
CA PHE A 227 18.49 -15.89 15.91
C PHE A 227 19.57 -16.57 15.04
N GLU A 228 20.85 -16.46 15.42
CA GLU A 228 21.99 -16.98 14.65
C GLU A 228 21.84 -18.47 14.27
N LYS A 229 21.16 -19.25 15.12
CA LYS A 229 20.92 -20.70 14.94
C LYS A 229 19.66 -21.03 14.13
N SER A 230 18.92 -20.03 13.66
CA SER A 230 17.64 -20.19 12.96
C SER A 230 17.65 -19.42 11.63
N PRO A 231 18.22 -20.00 10.55
CA PRO A 231 18.45 -19.32 9.27
C PRO A 231 17.19 -18.68 8.66
N GLN A 232 16.02 -19.28 8.86
CA GLN A 232 14.72 -18.77 8.41
C GLN A 232 14.30 -17.44 9.04
N HIS A 233 15.01 -16.98 10.08
CA HIS A 233 14.74 -15.71 10.77
C HIS A 233 15.84 -14.66 10.55
N LEU A 234 16.95 -15.00 9.91
CA LEU A 234 18.07 -14.09 9.70
C LEU A 234 17.78 -13.09 8.60
N LEU A 235 17.90 -11.78 8.88
CA LEU A 235 17.85 -10.57 8.04
C LEU A 235 19.15 -10.15 7.31
N ASN A 236 19.64 -10.80 6.25
CA ASN A 236 20.81 -10.37 5.47
C ASN A 236 20.41 -9.84 4.09
N TYR A 237 20.85 -8.63 3.75
CA TYR A 237 20.81 -8.04 2.40
C TYR A 237 21.90 -6.97 2.28
N GLU A 238 22.39 -6.73 1.07
CA GLU A 238 23.36 -5.66 0.80
C GLU A 238 22.64 -4.31 0.81
N VAL A 239 23.14 -3.35 1.59
CA VAL A 239 22.58 -1.99 1.61
C VAL A 239 23.26 -1.20 0.49
N ASN A 240 22.50 -0.87 -0.54
CA ASN A 240 22.88 0.07 -1.58
C ASN A 240 21.93 1.29 -1.57
N ASP A 241 22.23 2.32 -2.37
CA ASP A 241 21.44 3.55 -2.39
C ASP A 241 19.95 3.32 -2.72
N GLN A 242 19.65 2.33 -3.56
CA GLN A 242 18.29 1.97 -3.94
C GLN A 242 17.54 1.37 -2.74
N ILE A 243 18.14 0.40 -2.06
CA ILE A 243 17.56 -0.28 -0.89
C ILE A 243 17.42 0.69 0.28
N LEU A 244 18.42 1.54 0.52
CA LEU A 244 18.35 2.61 1.50
C LEU A 244 17.16 3.54 1.23
N SER A 245 16.99 3.97 -0.03
CA SER A 245 15.87 4.84 -0.42
C SER A 245 14.52 4.16 -0.20
N GLU A 246 14.40 2.88 -0.58
CA GLU A 246 13.19 2.09 -0.35
C GLU A 246 12.85 1.91 1.13
N ASP A 247 13.85 1.57 1.95
CA ASP A 247 13.66 1.38 3.38
C ASP A 247 13.22 2.69 4.06
N MET A 248 13.88 3.80 3.72
CA MET A 248 13.56 5.12 4.25
C MET A 248 12.15 5.56 3.86
N ALA A 249 11.74 5.31 2.61
CA ALA A 249 10.39 5.58 2.15
C ALA A 249 9.36 4.73 2.91
N PHE A 250 9.64 3.44 3.12
CA PHE A 250 8.75 2.57 3.88
C PHE A 250 8.60 3.02 5.34
N LEU A 251 9.72 3.32 6.02
CA LEU A 251 9.70 3.80 7.40
C LEU A 251 8.92 5.10 7.52
N TYR A 252 9.06 6.01 6.54
CA TYR A 252 8.35 7.28 6.54
C TYR A 252 6.85 7.09 6.39
N ALA A 253 6.43 6.22 5.46
CA ALA A 253 5.03 5.89 5.26
C ALA A 253 4.41 5.24 6.52
N HIS A 254 5.09 4.25 7.10
CA HIS A 254 4.61 3.57 8.29
C HIS A 254 4.49 4.53 9.49
N CYS A 255 5.50 5.36 9.72
CA CYS A 255 5.47 6.33 10.81
C CYS A 255 4.40 7.40 10.60
N SER A 256 4.17 7.85 9.35
CA SER A 256 3.09 8.79 9.02
C SER A 256 1.70 8.24 9.32
N ARG A 257 1.51 6.93 9.16
CA ARG A 257 0.25 6.25 9.47
C ARG A 257 0.03 6.03 10.97
N TYR A 258 1.11 5.80 11.71
CA TYR A 258 1.09 5.51 13.14
C TYR A 258 2.03 6.45 13.92
N PRO A 259 1.77 7.77 13.93
CA PRO A 259 2.71 8.76 14.45
C PRO A 259 2.95 8.62 15.96
N GLU A 260 1.96 8.12 16.70
CA GLU A 260 2.04 7.92 18.15
C GLU A 260 2.71 6.60 18.55
N GLU A 261 2.94 5.69 17.61
CA GLU A 261 3.62 4.43 17.85
C GLU A 261 5.14 4.60 17.90
N SER A 262 5.82 3.67 18.59
CA SER A 262 7.28 3.69 18.62
C SER A 262 7.88 3.36 17.26
N PHE A 263 9.00 4.01 16.91
CA PHE A 263 9.73 3.77 15.67
C PHE A 263 10.17 2.30 15.51
N MET A 264 10.37 1.58 16.61
CA MET A 264 10.62 0.14 16.63
C MET A 264 9.51 -0.67 15.94
N LYS A 265 8.23 -0.25 16.04
CA LYS A 265 7.14 -0.94 15.32
C LYS A 265 7.28 -0.80 13.81
N ALA A 266 7.67 0.38 13.31
CA ALA A 266 7.99 0.58 11.90
C ALA A 266 9.19 -0.28 11.45
N CYS A 267 10.21 -0.43 12.29
CA CYS A 267 11.35 -1.31 12.04
C CYS A 267 10.95 -2.79 11.93
N LEU A 268 10.06 -3.26 12.81
CA LEU A 268 9.52 -4.61 12.77
C LEU A 268 8.72 -4.86 11.48
N ALA A 269 7.89 -3.89 11.07
CA ALA A 269 7.14 -3.95 9.83
C ALA A 269 8.05 -3.97 8.59
N LEU A 270 9.09 -3.13 8.57
CA LEU A 270 10.08 -3.10 7.49
C LEU A 270 10.81 -4.45 7.38
N ARG A 271 11.24 -5.00 8.53
CA ARG A 271 11.85 -6.33 8.58
C ARG A 271 10.92 -7.40 8.00
N ALA A 272 9.64 -7.39 8.37
CA ALA A 272 8.67 -8.36 7.85
C ALA A 272 8.50 -8.25 6.34
N MET A 273 8.43 -7.02 5.81
CA MET A 273 8.36 -6.75 4.37
C MET A 273 9.61 -7.25 3.63
N ARG A 274 10.82 -6.98 4.16
CA ARG A 274 12.07 -7.46 3.56
C ARG A 274 12.21 -8.98 3.62
N MET A 275 11.75 -9.62 4.70
CA MET A 275 11.70 -11.08 4.81
C MET A 275 10.78 -11.73 3.77
N ALA A 276 9.66 -11.07 3.44
CA ALA A 276 8.71 -11.57 2.45
C ALA A 276 9.17 -11.42 1.00
N ARG A 277 10.18 -10.57 0.74
CA ARG A 277 10.74 -10.29 -0.59
C ARG A 277 12.01 -11.09 -0.92
N ARG A 278 12.37 -12.04 -0.05
CA ARG A 278 13.50 -12.95 -0.25
C ARG A 278 13.20 -14.06 -1.23
#